data_AF-A0ABD6A2V7-F1
#
_entry.id   AF-A0ABD6A2V7-F1
#
_cell.length_a   1.000
_cell.length_b   1.000
_cell.length_c   1.000
_cell.angle_alpha   90.00
_cell.angle_beta   90.00
_cell.angle_gamma   90.00
#
_symmetry.space_group_name_H-M   'P 1'
#
loop_
_entity.id
_entity.type
_entity.pdbx_description
1 polymer ?
#
loop_
_entity_poly.entity_id
_entity_poly.type
_entity_poly.pdbx_seq_one_letter_code
_entity_poly.pdbx_strand_id
1 'polypeptide(L)'
;MSTPTQPDRQVADFPLSFDAIVGRIGAPIFILDAGHEVVLWNDGMEALTGSSEADARAADSVGEAWYQDGRRAKTLADKVLEAPRDAHREFDVDRIDDGEYPEYRDRSTFTDTRGDTRHIVFSASPLYDGDELVGVVELVKDRTEDVRRRQRVEELVEEVRSTMHAIQDGDLGARADFDADEYIDEELLTVVDSLNEMGATLDGLVADVDEQTRDLRAITQEVADSATRMEEIAEEQADRTEEVAGEVSNLSATVEEVASTADSVADTSRQARDSAESGREVSREARDAMSSVRTSSQEVRTDVDELSGTVDEIDEVIDVINDIADQTNLLALNANIEAARADRDSEGFAVVANEIKSLAQQAQDQAGEIESMIVEVQRRTEERSTASRRPKHRSTTGSAKSKRAWRNSTTSSRPSATLSRASRKCRRRPTNRPRVPRKSPPWSTRLAIAPTRSPRRSRRWPARPSVRPRRSPKSNAASVSCAATATVPDRATVHKIRRHRNAVVTSPRHARSIMDRRATLGMSFSELVMVRIGHGVGALCLLFLLPILPFLAVGAAASALVRPDSDRPEPSYRPDWAE
;
A
#
# COMPACT_ATOMS: atom_id res chain seq x y z
N MET A 1 9.73 -117.95 -30.64
CA MET A 1 10.31 -116.95 -31.55
C MET A 1 10.83 -115.83 -30.66
N SER A 2 11.90 -116.03 -29.89
CA SER A 2 13.29 -116.29 -30.31
C SER A 2 13.81 -115.14 -31.16
N THR A 3 14.19 -114.05 -30.48
CA THR A 3 14.99 -112.96 -31.04
C THR A 3 16.32 -113.55 -31.48
N PRO A 4 16.73 -113.39 -32.75
CA PRO A 4 17.95 -114.00 -33.24
C PRO A 4 19.15 -113.19 -32.77
N THR A 5 20.10 -113.88 -32.14
CA THR A 5 21.47 -113.45 -31.90
C THR A 5 22.08 -113.00 -33.23
N GLN A 6 22.42 -111.72 -33.34
CA GLN A 6 23.15 -111.19 -34.49
C GLN A 6 24.60 -111.69 -34.40
N PRO A 7 25.18 -112.24 -35.49
CA PRO A 7 26.54 -112.75 -35.46
C PRO A 7 27.53 -111.59 -35.43
N ASP A 8 28.68 -111.82 -34.77
CA ASP A 8 29.89 -110.99 -34.83
C ASP A 8 30.07 -110.36 -36.23
N ARG A 9 29.80 -109.05 -36.33
CA ARG A 9 30.33 -108.27 -37.43
C ARG A 9 31.81 -108.06 -37.13
N GLN A 10 32.65 -108.92 -37.70
CA GLN A 10 34.00 -108.50 -38.06
C GLN A 10 33.86 -107.19 -38.86
N VAL A 11 34.32 -106.09 -38.28
CA VAL A 11 34.46 -104.80 -38.97
C VAL A 11 35.52 -105.01 -40.05
N ALA A 12 35.08 -105.52 -41.19
CA ALA A 12 35.90 -105.61 -42.39
C ALA A 12 36.01 -104.21 -43.00
N ASP A 13 37.24 -103.68 -43.00
CA ASP A 13 37.76 -102.51 -43.71
C ASP A 13 36.84 -101.27 -43.75
N PHE A 14 36.86 -100.47 -42.67
CA PHE A 14 36.66 -99.03 -42.85
C PHE A 14 37.83 -98.49 -43.70
N PRO A 15 37.60 -97.72 -44.78
CA PRO A 15 38.64 -97.39 -45.77
C PRO A 15 39.73 -96.43 -45.26
N LEU A 16 39.60 -95.95 -44.03
CA LEU A 16 40.59 -95.13 -43.34
C LEU A 16 41.09 -95.89 -42.13
N SER A 17 42.39 -95.84 -41.89
CA SER A 17 42.96 -96.33 -40.63
C SER A 17 42.42 -95.53 -39.45
N PHE A 18 42.49 -96.12 -38.25
CA PHE A 18 42.21 -95.42 -37.00
C PHE A 18 42.99 -94.09 -36.90
N ASP A 19 44.27 -94.11 -37.26
CA ASP A 19 45.14 -92.93 -37.28
C ASP A 19 44.61 -91.85 -38.24
N ALA A 20 44.10 -92.24 -39.41
CA ALA A 20 43.55 -91.30 -40.39
C ALA A 20 42.22 -90.66 -39.94
N ILE A 21 41.48 -91.30 -39.03
CA ILE A 21 40.24 -90.75 -38.45
C ILE A 21 40.59 -89.76 -37.34
N VAL A 22 41.41 -90.19 -36.37
CA VAL A 22 41.76 -89.38 -35.21
C VAL A 22 42.66 -88.20 -35.60
N GLY A 23 43.53 -88.38 -36.60
CA GLY A 23 44.32 -87.31 -37.22
C GLY A 23 43.45 -86.14 -37.70
N ARG A 24 42.25 -86.43 -38.22
CA ARG A 24 41.32 -85.39 -38.72
C ARG A 24 40.43 -84.77 -37.64
N ILE A 25 40.50 -85.25 -36.41
CA ILE A 25 39.79 -84.61 -35.29
C ILE A 25 40.57 -83.33 -34.95
N GLY A 26 39.96 -82.17 -35.19
CA GLY A 26 40.61 -80.88 -34.91
C GLY A 26 40.85 -80.59 -33.43
N ALA A 27 40.29 -81.40 -32.53
CA ALA A 27 40.59 -81.32 -31.11
C ALA A 27 41.93 -82.05 -30.82
N PRO A 28 42.87 -81.43 -30.09
CA PRO A 28 44.13 -82.07 -29.71
C PRO A 28 43.90 -83.32 -28.86
N ILE A 29 44.33 -84.47 -29.38
CA ILE A 29 44.19 -85.78 -28.74
C ILE A 29 45.51 -86.55 -28.90
N PHE A 30 45.95 -87.19 -27.82
CA PHE A 30 47.04 -88.17 -27.85
C PHE A 30 46.71 -89.41 -27.01
N ILE A 31 47.41 -90.51 -27.30
CA ILE A 31 47.26 -91.79 -26.58
C ILE A 31 48.63 -92.27 -26.13
N LEU A 32 48.73 -92.68 -24.87
CA LEU A 32 49.88 -93.38 -24.31
C LEU A 32 49.56 -94.86 -24.16
N ASP A 33 50.51 -95.75 -24.44
CA ASP A 33 50.39 -97.15 -24.04
C ASP A 33 50.78 -97.37 -22.57
N ALA A 34 50.65 -98.60 -22.09
CA ALA A 34 51.05 -99.00 -20.75
C ALA A 34 52.55 -98.82 -20.45
N GLY A 35 53.39 -98.62 -21.46
CA GLY A 35 54.83 -98.36 -21.36
C GLY A 35 55.20 -96.87 -21.32
N HIS A 36 54.21 -95.97 -21.28
CA HIS A 36 54.39 -94.51 -21.43
C HIS A 36 54.87 -94.06 -22.81
N GLU A 37 54.73 -94.90 -23.86
CA GLU A 37 55.08 -94.52 -25.23
C GLU A 37 53.88 -93.88 -25.95
N VAL A 38 54.13 -92.84 -26.75
CA VAL A 38 53.11 -92.17 -27.56
C VAL A 38 52.67 -93.08 -28.71
N VAL A 39 51.47 -93.63 -28.59
CA VAL A 39 50.83 -94.44 -29.64
C VAL A 39 50.23 -93.57 -30.72
N LEU A 40 49.65 -92.44 -30.32
CA LEU A 40 48.95 -91.52 -31.21
C LEU A 40 49.20 -90.08 -30.80
N TRP A 41 49.45 -89.23 -31.78
CA TRP A 41 49.54 -87.77 -31.62
C TRP A 41 48.93 -87.10 -32.85
N ASN A 42 47.72 -86.52 -32.71
CA ASN A 42 46.97 -86.06 -33.88
C ASN A 42 47.36 -84.65 -34.38
N ASP A 43 46.82 -84.26 -35.54
CA ASP A 43 47.05 -82.93 -36.14
C ASP A 43 46.68 -81.78 -35.18
N GLY A 44 45.69 -81.99 -34.30
CA GLY A 44 45.31 -81.03 -33.26
C GLY A 44 46.42 -80.82 -32.22
N MET A 45 47.13 -81.88 -31.83
CA MET A 45 48.28 -81.79 -30.94
C MET A 45 49.47 -81.13 -31.62
N GLU A 46 49.74 -81.44 -32.88
CA GLU A 46 50.78 -80.75 -33.67
C GLU A 46 50.44 -79.26 -33.84
N ALA A 47 49.17 -78.90 -34.07
CA ALA A 47 48.75 -77.51 -34.17
C ALA A 47 48.88 -76.75 -32.83
N LEU A 48 48.62 -77.42 -31.71
CA LEU A 48 48.66 -76.81 -30.38
C LEU A 48 50.08 -76.69 -29.82
N THR A 49 50.90 -77.72 -30.00
CA THR A 49 52.25 -77.80 -29.44
C THR A 49 53.33 -77.42 -30.44
N GLY A 50 53.12 -77.58 -31.74
CA GLY A 50 54.16 -77.44 -32.77
C GLY A 50 55.07 -78.66 -32.91
N SER A 51 54.86 -79.72 -32.12
CA SER A 51 55.62 -80.98 -32.17
C SER A 51 54.88 -81.99 -33.05
N SER A 52 55.55 -82.59 -34.03
CA SER A 52 54.97 -83.67 -34.83
C SER A 52 54.86 -84.97 -34.02
N GLU A 53 54.07 -85.94 -34.48
CA GLU A 53 54.01 -87.27 -33.84
C GLU A 53 55.39 -87.95 -33.75
N ALA A 54 56.24 -87.75 -34.76
CA ALA A 54 57.60 -88.27 -34.77
C ALA A 54 58.47 -87.62 -33.69
N ASP A 55 58.31 -86.31 -33.47
CA ASP A 55 59.02 -85.60 -32.41
C ASP A 55 58.51 -86.03 -31.02
N ALA A 56 57.20 -86.23 -30.88
CA ALA A 56 56.60 -86.68 -29.64
C ALA A 56 57.05 -88.10 -29.24
N ARG A 57 57.21 -89.01 -30.22
CA ARG A 57 57.76 -90.35 -30.00
C ARG A 57 59.27 -90.36 -29.74
N ALA A 58 60.00 -89.37 -30.24
CA ALA A 58 61.45 -89.26 -30.06
C ALA A 58 61.85 -88.55 -28.76
N ALA A 59 60.90 -87.89 -28.07
CA ALA A 59 61.14 -87.22 -26.80
C ALA A 59 61.40 -88.23 -25.67
N ASP A 60 62.21 -87.84 -24.68
CA ASP A 60 62.49 -88.70 -23.50
C ASP A 60 61.25 -88.89 -22.62
N SER A 61 60.25 -88.01 -22.77
CA SER A 61 58.95 -88.09 -22.11
C SER A 61 57.91 -87.30 -22.90
N VAL A 62 56.65 -87.68 -22.80
CA VAL A 62 55.55 -86.97 -23.48
C VAL A 62 55.38 -85.55 -22.92
N GLY A 63 55.69 -85.36 -21.64
CA GLY A 63 55.76 -84.03 -21.03
C GLY A 63 56.74 -83.08 -21.73
N GLU A 64 57.84 -83.58 -22.32
CA GLU A 64 58.79 -82.76 -23.08
C GLU A 64 58.28 -82.37 -24.47
N ALA A 65 57.52 -83.26 -25.12
CA ALA A 65 56.85 -82.97 -26.38
C ALA A 65 55.66 -81.99 -26.21
N TRP A 66 55.04 -82.02 -25.03
CA TRP A 66 53.88 -81.21 -24.66
C TRP A 66 54.24 -79.83 -24.09
N TYR A 67 55.13 -79.77 -23.09
CA TYR A 67 55.51 -78.52 -22.42
C TYR A 67 56.78 -77.91 -23.05
N GLN A 68 56.61 -76.99 -23.98
CA GLN A 68 57.72 -76.29 -24.65
C GLN A 68 58.46 -75.26 -23.76
N ASP A 69 57.95 -74.98 -22.57
CA ASP A 69 58.55 -74.05 -21.60
C ASP A 69 59.59 -74.70 -20.68
N GLY A 70 60.00 -75.93 -20.97
CA GLY A 70 61.03 -76.67 -20.25
C GLY A 70 60.54 -77.28 -18.93
N ARG A 71 59.24 -77.22 -18.63
CA ARG A 71 58.66 -77.93 -17.48
C ARG A 71 58.65 -79.43 -17.74
N ARG A 72 59.40 -80.20 -16.94
CA ARG A 72 59.33 -81.67 -16.91
C ARG A 72 58.20 -82.13 -16.00
N ALA A 73 56.96 -81.80 -16.39
CA ALA A 73 55.76 -82.20 -15.67
C ALA A 73 55.11 -83.40 -16.36
N LYS A 74 54.60 -84.35 -15.55
CA LYS A 74 53.80 -85.48 -16.05
C LYS A 74 52.52 -84.95 -16.70
N THR A 75 52.13 -85.52 -17.84
CA THR A 75 50.83 -85.25 -18.47
C THR A 75 49.69 -85.82 -17.60
N LEU A 76 48.44 -85.46 -17.88
CA LEU A 76 47.32 -86.07 -17.17
C LEU A 76 47.24 -87.57 -17.50
N ALA A 77 47.54 -87.95 -18.75
CA ALA A 77 47.66 -89.32 -19.19
C ALA A 77 48.72 -90.09 -18.40
N ASP A 78 49.90 -89.51 -18.16
CA ASP A 78 50.95 -90.13 -17.31
C ASP A 78 50.46 -90.38 -15.88
N LYS A 79 49.78 -89.39 -15.28
CA LYS A 79 49.20 -89.52 -13.93
C LYS A 79 48.13 -90.63 -13.88
N VAL A 80 47.31 -90.73 -14.93
CA VAL A 80 46.25 -91.75 -15.03
C VAL A 80 46.85 -93.13 -15.34
N LEU A 81 47.95 -93.24 -16.09
CA LEU A 81 48.66 -94.50 -16.29
C LEU A 81 49.21 -95.07 -14.98
N GLU A 82 49.75 -94.21 -14.11
CA GLU A 82 50.32 -94.60 -12.81
C GLU A 82 49.25 -95.03 -11.81
N ALA A 83 48.08 -94.37 -11.83
CA ALA A 83 46.97 -94.64 -10.92
C ALA A 83 45.62 -94.69 -11.65
N PRO A 84 45.36 -95.71 -12.50
CA PRO A 84 44.23 -95.70 -13.45
C PRO A 84 42.85 -95.73 -12.78
N ARG A 85 42.76 -96.17 -11.51
CA ARG A 85 41.51 -96.18 -10.72
C ARG A 85 41.46 -95.11 -9.62
N ASP A 86 42.60 -94.49 -9.29
CA ASP A 86 42.76 -93.65 -8.10
C ASP A 86 43.51 -92.32 -8.36
N ALA A 87 43.72 -91.92 -9.63
CA ALA A 87 44.47 -90.70 -9.99
C ALA A 87 43.97 -89.44 -9.27
N HIS A 88 42.65 -89.30 -9.10
CA HIS A 88 42.03 -88.20 -8.33
C HIS A 88 42.51 -88.07 -6.87
N ARG A 89 42.91 -89.17 -6.24
CA ARG A 89 43.43 -89.17 -4.86
C ARG A 89 44.94 -88.94 -4.82
N GLU A 90 45.67 -89.49 -5.79
CA GLU A 90 47.12 -89.44 -5.81
C GLU A 90 47.67 -88.13 -6.37
N PHE A 91 46.98 -87.54 -7.34
CA PHE A 91 47.45 -86.38 -8.09
C PHE A 91 46.53 -85.16 -8.02
N ASP A 92 45.49 -85.20 -7.16
CA ASP A 92 44.52 -84.11 -6.94
C ASP A 92 43.88 -83.62 -8.25
N VAL A 93 43.37 -84.57 -9.03
CA VAL A 93 42.66 -84.31 -10.30
C VAL A 93 41.17 -84.61 -10.15
N ASP A 94 40.32 -83.92 -10.91
CA ASP A 94 38.88 -84.17 -10.88
C ASP A 94 38.58 -85.56 -11.48
N ARG A 95 37.71 -86.35 -10.84
CA ARG A 95 37.18 -87.60 -11.41
C ARG A 95 35.72 -87.43 -11.78
N ILE A 96 35.36 -87.89 -12.97
CA ILE A 96 34.04 -87.81 -13.57
C ILE A 96 33.61 -89.22 -13.93
N ASP A 97 32.56 -89.71 -13.28
CA ASP A 97 32.03 -91.07 -13.42
C ASP A 97 30.75 -91.09 -14.29
N ASP A 98 30.74 -90.34 -15.40
CA ASP A 98 29.58 -90.19 -16.30
C ASP A 98 29.49 -91.28 -17.39
N GLY A 99 30.44 -92.24 -17.43
CA GLY A 99 30.53 -93.29 -18.45
C GLY A 99 30.94 -94.67 -17.89
N GLU A 100 31.14 -95.64 -18.80
CA GLU A 100 31.56 -97.02 -18.46
C GLU A 100 32.96 -97.08 -17.83
N TYR A 101 33.80 -96.09 -18.12
CA TYR A 101 35.14 -95.91 -17.55
C TYR A 101 35.27 -94.51 -16.94
N PRO A 102 36.04 -94.33 -15.85
CA PRO A 102 36.23 -93.03 -15.22
C PRO A 102 37.01 -92.08 -16.13
N GLU A 103 36.54 -90.86 -16.29
CA GLU A 103 37.28 -89.76 -16.92
C GLU A 103 37.93 -88.91 -15.81
N TYR A 104 39.21 -88.59 -15.97
CA TYR A 104 39.89 -87.65 -15.10
C TYR A 104 40.07 -86.31 -15.80
N ARG A 105 39.94 -85.21 -15.07
CA ARG A 105 40.04 -83.86 -15.63
C ARG A 105 40.97 -83.00 -14.81
N ASP A 106 41.77 -82.21 -15.50
CA ASP A 106 42.68 -81.24 -14.90
C ASP A 106 42.61 -79.92 -15.69
N ARG A 107 43.01 -78.80 -15.09
CA ARG A 107 43.04 -77.49 -15.75
C ARG A 107 44.41 -76.88 -15.59
N SER A 108 44.96 -76.37 -16.69
CA SER A 108 46.22 -75.65 -16.64
C SER A 108 46.24 -74.51 -17.64
N THR A 109 47.32 -73.74 -17.56
CA THR A 109 47.66 -72.73 -18.54
C THR A 109 48.92 -73.15 -19.26
N PHE A 110 48.88 -73.09 -20.59
CA PHE A 110 50.02 -73.35 -21.46
C PHE A 110 50.34 -72.09 -22.25
N THR A 111 51.61 -71.90 -22.59
CA THR A 111 52.04 -70.81 -23.46
C THR A 111 52.19 -71.39 -24.86
N ASP A 112 51.36 -70.93 -25.80
CA ASP A 112 51.44 -71.41 -27.18
C ASP A 112 52.71 -70.93 -27.89
N THR A 113 52.92 -71.40 -29.11
CA THR A 113 54.08 -71.07 -29.95
C THR A 113 54.20 -69.57 -30.29
N ARG A 114 53.15 -68.77 -30.07
CA ARG A 114 53.13 -67.32 -30.26
C ARG A 114 53.42 -66.56 -28.96
N GLY A 115 53.57 -67.26 -27.84
CA GLY A 115 53.76 -66.68 -26.52
C GLY A 115 52.45 -66.34 -25.81
N ASP A 116 51.29 -66.70 -26.37
CA ASP A 116 50.00 -66.41 -25.77
C ASP A 116 49.68 -67.43 -24.67
N THR A 117 49.19 -66.93 -23.53
CA THR A 117 48.67 -67.81 -22.48
C THR A 117 47.32 -68.38 -22.91
N ARG A 118 47.26 -69.70 -23.02
CA ARG A 118 46.08 -70.49 -23.30
C ARG A 118 45.54 -71.11 -22.04
N HIS A 119 44.23 -71.03 -21.84
CA HIS A 119 43.52 -71.73 -20.77
C HIS A 119 42.99 -73.04 -21.30
N ILE A 120 43.50 -74.16 -20.80
CA ILE A 120 43.18 -75.48 -21.31
C ILE A 120 42.60 -76.38 -20.23
N VAL A 121 41.72 -77.28 -20.65
CA VAL A 121 41.17 -78.35 -19.83
C VAL A 121 41.59 -79.67 -20.44
N PHE A 122 42.22 -80.50 -19.63
CA PHE A 122 42.63 -81.85 -20.00
C PHE A 122 41.58 -82.83 -19.52
N SER A 123 41.27 -83.80 -20.35
CA SER A 123 40.41 -84.93 -20.00
C SER A 123 41.13 -86.21 -20.40
N ALA A 124 41.45 -87.07 -19.44
CA ALA A 124 42.14 -88.33 -19.68
C ALA A 124 41.29 -89.53 -19.21
N SER A 125 41.19 -90.55 -20.05
CA SER A 125 40.44 -91.76 -19.76
C SER A 125 41.30 -93.01 -19.99
N PRO A 126 41.39 -93.94 -19.02
CA PRO A 126 42.13 -95.18 -19.19
C PRO A 126 41.42 -96.11 -20.19
N LEU A 127 42.22 -96.78 -21.00
CA LEU A 127 41.79 -97.76 -22.00
C LEU A 127 42.14 -99.17 -21.49
N TYR A 128 41.15 -100.04 -21.48
CA TYR A 128 41.31 -101.43 -21.05
C TYR A 128 40.97 -102.40 -22.19
N ASP A 129 41.75 -103.49 -22.31
CA ASP A 129 41.36 -104.69 -23.05
C ASP A 129 41.04 -105.80 -22.03
N GLY A 130 39.75 -106.01 -21.78
CA GLY A 130 39.29 -106.80 -20.64
C GLY A 130 39.65 -106.12 -19.30
N ASP A 131 40.48 -106.79 -18.49
CA ASP A 131 40.97 -106.28 -17.20
C ASP A 131 42.39 -105.68 -17.29
N GLU A 132 43.03 -105.75 -18.47
CA GLU A 132 44.40 -105.25 -18.69
C GLU A 132 44.37 -103.79 -19.17
N LEU A 133 45.11 -102.91 -18.49
CA LEU A 133 45.29 -101.53 -18.93
C LEU A 133 46.18 -101.52 -20.16
N VAL A 134 45.66 -101.09 -21.30
CA VAL A 134 46.39 -101.02 -22.57
C VAL A 134 46.92 -99.62 -22.85
N GLY A 135 46.35 -98.59 -22.23
CA GLY A 135 46.81 -97.22 -22.40
C GLY A 135 45.90 -96.17 -21.78
N VAL A 136 46.15 -94.90 -22.08
CA VAL A 136 45.31 -93.76 -21.69
C VAL A 136 45.17 -92.82 -22.87
N VAL A 137 43.93 -92.41 -23.17
CA VAL A 137 43.65 -91.32 -24.12
C VAL A 137 43.52 -90.01 -23.35
N GLU A 138 44.16 -88.95 -23.83
CA GLU A 138 44.00 -87.59 -23.32
C GLU A 138 43.53 -86.64 -24.42
N LEU A 139 42.52 -85.84 -24.10
CA LEU A 139 41.92 -84.80 -24.93
C LEU A 139 42.19 -83.43 -24.29
N VAL A 140 42.58 -82.44 -25.09
CA VAL A 140 42.79 -81.06 -24.65
C VAL A 140 41.76 -80.13 -25.25
N LYS A 141 41.08 -79.34 -24.42
CA LYS A 141 40.12 -78.31 -24.84
C LYS A 141 40.63 -76.91 -24.51
N ASP A 142 40.81 -76.07 -25.52
CA ASP A 142 41.07 -74.63 -25.37
C ASP A 142 39.80 -73.90 -24.91
N ARG A 143 39.92 -73.12 -23.83
CA ARG A 143 38.88 -72.28 -23.21
C ARG A 143 39.35 -70.83 -23.05
N THR A 144 40.37 -70.42 -23.78
CA THR A 144 40.95 -69.07 -23.68
C THR A 144 39.91 -68.00 -24.00
N GLU A 145 39.11 -68.18 -25.04
CA GLU A 145 38.04 -67.25 -25.42
C GLU A 145 36.97 -67.14 -24.32
N ASP A 146 36.50 -68.27 -23.76
CA ASP A 146 35.55 -68.28 -22.63
C ASP A 146 36.07 -67.50 -21.41
N VAL A 147 37.36 -67.67 -21.10
CA VAL A 147 37.99 -67.01 -19.95
C VAL A 147 38.13 -65.52 -20.20
N ARG A 148 38.64 -65.11 -21.37
CA ARG A 148 38.80 -63.70 -21.75
C ARG A 148 37.46 -62.98 -21.82
N ARG A 149 36.43 -63.59 -22.43
CA ARG A 149 35.05 -63.06 -22.44
C ARG A 149 34.50 -62.85 -21.04
N ARG A 150 34.69 -63.82 -20.13
CA ARG A 150 34.25 -63.66 -18.74
C ARG A 150 34.97 -62.51 -18.04
N GLN A 151 36.29 -62.42 -18.17
CA GLN A 151 37.08 -61.34 -17.58
C GLN A 151 36.64 -59.96 -18.10
N ARG A 152 36.42 -59.83 -19.40
CA ARG A 152 35.97 -58.55 -19.99
C ARG A 152 34.56 -58.17 -19.55
N VAL A 153 33.65 -59.13 -19.37
CA VAL A 153 32.34 -58.86 -18.77
C VAL A 153 32.46 -58.44 -17.30
N GLU A 154 33.35 -59.08 -16.53
CA GLU A 154 33.62 -58.69 -15.14
C GLU A 154 34.18 -57.25 -15.04
N GLU A 155 35.09 -56.88 -15.94
CA GLU A 155 35.62 -55.52 -16.05
C GLU A 155 34.53 -54.49 -16.43
N LEU A 156 33.66 -54.81 -17.40
CA LEU A 156 32.53 -53.97 -17.78
C LEU A 156 31.58 -53.73 -16.61
N VAL A 157 31.23 -54.79 -15.88
CA VAL A 157 30.34 -54.68 -14.71
C VAL A 157 30.98 -53.83 -13.62
N GLU A 158 32.28 -53.97 -13.39
CA GLU A 158 32.98 -53.15 -12.41
C GLU A 158 33.03 -51.67 -12.82
N GLU A 159 33.23 -51.36 -14.10
CA GLU A 159 33.20 -49.99 -14.63
C GLU A 159 31.83 -49.33 -14.47
N VAL A 160 30.77 -50.04 -14.87
CA VAL A 160 29.37 -49.59 -14.70
C VAL A 160 29.06 -49.38 -13.21
N ARG A 161 29.47 -50.31 -12.34
CA ARG A 161 29.27 -50.22 -10.89
C ARG A 161 30.01 -49.03 -10.29
N SER A 162 31.26 -48.83 -10.66
CA SER A 162 32.11 -47.72 -10.19
C SER A 162 31.51 -46.38 -10.59
N THR A 163 31.14 -46.21 -11.86
CA THR A 163 30.50 -44.98 -12.35
C THR A 163 29.15 -44.73 -11.68
N MET A 164 28.33 -45.76 -11.51
CA MET A 164 27.06 -45.64 -10.80
C MET A 164 27.26 -45.19 -9.35
N HIS A 165 28.27 -45.71 -8.66
CA HIS A 165 28.60 -45.25 -7.30
C HIS A 165 29.08 -43.79 -7.28
N ALA A 166 29.91 -43.37 -8.24
CA ALA A 166 30.31 -41.97 -8.35
C ALA A 166 29.09 -41.03 -8.53
N ILE A 167 28.16 -41.40 -9.41
CA ILE A 167 26.89 -40.65 -9.61
C ILE A 167 26.06 -40.63 -8.32
N GLN A 168 25.95 -41.76 -7.59
CA GLN A 168 25.24 -41.84 -6.31
C GLN A 168 25.86 -40.97 -5.23
N ASP A 169 27.20 -40.85 -5.22
CA ASP A 169 27.95 -40.00 -4.29
C ASP A 169 27.90 -38.50 -4.66
N GLY A 170 27.24 -38.16 -5.77
CA GLY A 170 27.00 -36.79 -6.22
C GLY A 170 27.97 -36.28 -7.30
N ASP A 171 28.87 -37.12 -7.79
CA ASP A 171 29.67 -36.82 -8.99
C ASP A 171 28.87 -37.11 -10.26
N LEU A 172 27.98 -36.18 -10.61
CA LEU A 172 27.13 -36.28 -11.80
C LEU A 172 27.91 -36.06 -13.11
N GLY A 173 29.20 -35.71 -13.03
CA GLY A 173 30.11 -35.63 -14.17
C GLY A 173 30.76 -36.97 -14.55
N ALA A 174 30.70 -37.97 -13.66
CA ALA A 174 31.28 -39.29 -13.90
C ALA A 174 30.63 -39.99 -15.10
N ARG A 175 31.44 -40.52 -16.00
CA ARG A 175 31.00 -41.26 -17.18
C ARG A 175 31.78 -42.55 -17.29
N ALA A 176 31.06 -43.64 -17.55
CA ALA A 176 31.66 -44.93 -17.79
C ALA A 176 32.29 -44.92 -19.18
N ASP A 177 33.49 -45.47 -19.28
CA ASP A 177 34.25 -45.58 -20.52
C ASP A 177 34.70 -47.03 -20.71
N PHE A 178 34.16 -47.68 -21.74
CA PHE A 178 34.46 -49.08 -22.02
C PHE A 178 34.36 -49.36 -23.52
N ASP A 179 35.47 -49.84 -24.10
CA ASP A 179 35.57 -50.14 -25.52
C ASP A 179 35.08 -51.55 -25.88
N ALA A 180 34.47 -51.66 -27.06
CA ALA A 180 34.20 -52.95 -27.69
C ALA A 180 35.51 -53.63 -28.12
N ASP A 181 35.58 -54.95 -27.99
CA ASP A 181 36.67 -55.76 -28.51
C ASP A 181 36.18 -57.15 -28.96
N GLU A 182 37.11 -58.03 -29.35
CA GLU A 182 36.80 -59.39 -29.82
C GLU A 182 35.98 -60.23 -28.81
N TYR A 183 35.99 -59.87 -27.52
CA TYR A 183 35.35 -60.62 -26.44
C TYR A 183 34.07 -59.96 -25.90
N ILE A 184 33.73 -58.73 -26.33
CA ILE A 184 32.55 -57.99 -25.86
C ILE A 184 31.72 -57.50 -27.04
N ASP A 185 30.48 -57.97 -27.09
CA ASP A 185 29.50 -57.56 -28.10
C ASP A 185 29.03 -56.11 -27.86
N GLU A 186 28.79 -55.37 -28.95
CA GLU A 186 28.28 -53.98 -28.89
C GLU A 186 26.95 -53.86 -28.12
N GLU A 187 26.12 -54.91 -28.14
CA GLU A 187 24.84 -54.92 -27.42
C GLU A 187 25.02 -54.77 -25.90
N LEU A 188 26.11 -55.31 -25.34
CA LEU A 188 26.42 -55.16 -23.91
C LEU A 188 26.85 -53.73 -23.55
N LEU A 189 27.40 -52.97 -24.50
CA LEU A 189 27.82 -51.58 -24.29
C LEU A 189 26.65 -50.60 -24.23
N THR A 190 25.45 -51.01 -24.67
CA THR A 190 24.25 -50.18 -24.52
C THR A 190 23.94 -49.83 -23.06
N VAL A 191 24.42 -50.64 -22.10
CA VAL A 191 24.32 -50.36 -20.66
C VAL A 191 25.19 -49.17 -20.26
N VAL A 192 26.38 -49.02 -20.85
CA VAL A 192 27.29 -47.89 -20.63
C VAL A 192 26.65 -46.60 -21.16
N ASP A 193 26.10 -46.65 -22.38
CA ASP A 193 25.40 -45.52 -22.98
C ASP A 193 24.18 -45.10 -22.14
N SER A 194 23.37 -46.06 -21.70
CA SER A 194 22.19 -45.82 -20.86
C SER A 194 22.57 -45.20 -19.50
N LEU A 195 23.67 -45.66 -18.89
CA LEU A 195 24.19 -45.07 -17.65
C LEU A 195 24.67 -43.63 -17.86
N ASN A 196 25.39 -43.38 -18.96
CA ASN A 196 25.90 -42.05 -19.29
C ASN A 196 24.77 -41.06 -19.61
N GLU A 197 23.73 -41.50 -20.31
CA GLU A 197 22.53 -40.70 -20.59
C GLU A 197 21.75 -40.38 -19.30
N MET A 198 21.62 -41.35 -18.40
CA MET A 198 21.03 -41.13 -17.07
C MET A 198 21.86 -40.15 -16.25
N GLY A 199 23.19 -40.27 -16.25
CA GLY A 199 24.10 -39.32 -15.60
C GLY A 199 23.95 -37.90 -16.15
N ALA A 200 23.88 -37.75 -17.47
CA ALA A 200 23.66 -36.45 -18.13
C ALA A 200 22.28 -35.85 -17.79
N THR A 201 21.25 -36.67 -17.71
CA THR A 201 19.89 -36.24 -17.34
C THR A 201 19.86 -35.74 -15.89
N LEU A 202 20.49 -36.46 -14.97
CA LEU A 202 20.59 -36.07 -13.56
C LEU A 202 21.39 -34.78 -13.39
N ASP A 203 22.52 -34.64 -14.09
CA ASP A 203 23.34 -33.43 -14.07
C ASP A 203 22.54 -32.20 -14.54
N GLY A 204 21.79 -32.33 -15.64
CA GLY A 204 20.91 -31.28 -16.15
C GLY A 204 19.80 -30.91 -15.15
N LEU A 205 19.13 -31.89 -14.54
CA LEU A 205 18.09 -31.63 -13.54
C LEU A 205 18.64 -30.89 -12.30
N VAL A 206 19.85 -31.23 -11.85
CA VAL A 206 20.48 -30.54 -10.72
C VAL A 206 20.88 -29.12 -11.10
N ALA A 207 21.40 -28.90 -12.31
CA ALA A 207 21.70 -27.57 -12.82
C ALA A 207 20.44 -26.68 -12.89
N ASP A 208 19.32 -27.22 -13.39
CA ASP A 208 18.03 -26.52 -13.46
C ASP A 208 17.50 -26.16 -12.06
N VAL A 209 17.57 -27.09 -11.09
CA VAL A 209 17.15 -26.84 -9.70
C VAL A 209 18.03 -25.77 -9.05
N ASP A 210 19.34 -25.78 -9.30
CA ASP A 210 20.29 -24.79 -8.77
C ASP A 210 20.04 -23.40 -9.37
N GLU A 211 19.74 -23.29 -10.67
CA GLU A 211 19.30 -22.05 -11.32
C GLU A 211 17.99 -21.54 -10.71
N GLN A 212 16.95 -22.38 -10.62
CA GLN A 212 15.66 -22.01 -10.02
C GLN A 212 15.81 -21.59 -8.55
N THR A 213 16.73 -22.20 -7.81
CA THR A 213 17.02 -21.82 -6.42
C THR A 213 17.71 -20.45 -6.35
N ARG A 214 18.58 -20.10 -7.30
CA ARG A 214 19.16 -18.74 -7.39
C ARG A 214 18.08 -17.71 -7.70
N ASP A 215 17.20 -18.00 -8.65
CA ASP A 215 16.08 -17.11 -8.98
C ASP A 215 15.13 -16.92 -7.79
N LEU A 216 14.79 -18.01 -7.09
CA LEU A 216 13.96 -17.95 -5.89
C LEU A 216 14.61 -17.09 -4.78
N ARG A 217 15.93 -17.20 -4.59
CA ARG A 217 16.66 -16.34 -3.63
C ARG A 217 16.58 -14.87 -4.05
N ALA A 218 16.74 -14.56 -5.33
CA ALA A 218 16.65 -13.19 -5.84
C ALA A 218 15.24 -12.61 -5.61
N ILE A 219 14.18 -13.36 -5.96
CA ILE A 219 12.78 -12.96 -5.74
C ILE A 219 12.51 -12.76 -4.24
N THR A 220 13.00 -13.67 -3.39
CA THR A 220 12.81 -13.56 -1.94
C THR A 220 13.47 -12.29 -1.38
N GLN A 221 14.65 -11.91 -1.90
CA GLN A 221 15.30 -10.67 -1.52
C GLN A 221 14.51 -9.44 -1.97
N GLU A 222 13.98 -9.43 -3.20
CA GLU A 222 13.11 -8.34 -3.67
C GLU A 222 11.84 -8.21 -2.83
N VAL A 223 11.24 -9.33 -2.41
CA VAL A 223 10.08 -9.35 -1.51
C VAL A 223 10.44 -8.76 -0.15
N ALA A 224 11.59 -9.13 0.43
CA ALA A 224 12.06 -8.59 1.71
C ALA A 224 12.31 -7.07 1.64
N ASP A 225 12.95 -6.61 0.57
CA ASP A 225 13.18 -5.19 0.32
C ASP A 225 11.85 -4.43 0.14
N SER A 226 10.87 -5.06 -0.50
CA SER A 226 9.53 -4.50 -0.68
C SER A 226 8.75 -4.42 0.63
N ALA A 227 8.83 -5.44 1.48
CA ALA A 227 8.23 -5.44 2.80
C ALA A 227 8.81 -4.31 3.68
N THR A 228 10.13 -4.12 3.65
CA THR A 228 10.81 -3.02 4.37
C THR A 228 10.30 -1.66 3.88
N ARG A 229 10.19 -1.45 2.57
CA ARG A 229 9.61 -0.21 2.01
C ARG A 229 8.14 -0.02 2.39
N MET A 230 7.35 -1.09 2.48
CA MET A 230 5.96 -0.99 2.93
C MET A 230 5.85 -0.58 4.39
N GLU A 231 6.75 -1.07 5.26
CA GLU A 231 6.84 -0.66 6.66
C GLU A 231 7.15 0.84 6.78
N GLU A 232 8.15 1.34 6.04
CA GLU A 232 8.48 2.78 6.01
C GLU A 232 7.30 3.64 5.53
N ILE A 233 6.59 3.21 4.49
CA ILE A 233 5.40 3.91 3.99
C ILE A 233 4.25 3.87 5.01
N ALA A 234 4.07 2.75 5.70
CA ALA A 234 3.03 2.61 6.72
C ALA A 234 3.30 3.52 7.93
N GLU A 235 4.55 3.65 8.36
CA GLU A 235 4.97 4.61 9.38
C GLU A 235 4.70 6.06 8.94
N GLU A 236 5.10 6.43 7.72
CA GLU A 236 4.83 7.78 7.18
C GLU A 236 3.32 8.05 7.09
N GLN A 237 2.52 7.05 6.72
CA GLN A 237 1.06 7.17 6.67
C GLN A 237 0.45 7.33 8.07
N ALA A 238 0.97 6.65 9.08
CA ALA A 238 0.55 6.82 10.46
C ALA A 238 0.81 8.26 10.95
N ASP A 239 2.02 8.77 10.72
CA ASP A 239 2.40 10.16 11.06
C ASP A 239 1.49 11.19 10.38
N ARG A 240 1.22 11.02 9.07
CA ARG A 240 0.28 11.89 8.34
C ARG A 240 -1.14 11.80 8.88
N THR A 241 -1.58 10.63 9.31
CA THR A 241 -2.92 10.44 9.89
C THR A 241 -3.04 11.14 11.23
N GLU A 242 -2.00 11.10 12.06
CA GLU A 242 -1.93 11.88 13.31
C GLU A 242 -1.96 13.39 13.04
N GLU A 243 -1.23 13.87 12.04
CA GLU A 243 -1.26 15.28 11.63
C GLU A 243 -2.68 15.70 11.21
N VAL A 244 -3.34 14.92 10.35
CA VAL A 244 -4.72 15.17 9.91
C VAL A 244 -5.68 15.14 11.10
N ALA A 245 -5.54 14.21 12.03
CA ALA A 245 -6.36 14.16 13.24
C ALA A 245 -6.20 15.45 14.08
N GLY A 246 -4.97 15.95 14.20
CA GLY A 246 -4.68 17.24 14.84
C GLY A 246 -5.34 18.43 14.12
N GLU A 247 -5.28 18.47 12.79
CA GLU A 247 -5.94 19.50 11.99
C GLU A 247 -7.47 19.46 12.14
N VAL A 248 -8.07 18.28 12.16
CA VAL A 248 -9.51 18.09 12.41
C VAL A 248 -9.89 18.58 13.79
N SER A 249 -9.09 18.29 14.83
CA SER A 249 -9.32 18.81 16.18
C SER A 249 -9.31 20.35 16.21
N ASN A 250 -8.36 20.98 15.52
CA ASN A 250 -8.30 22.44 15.41
C ASN A 250 -9.51 23.02 14.65
N LEU A 251 -9.96 22.31 13.60
CA LEU A 251 -11.15 22.69 12.85
C LEU A 251 -12.40 22.64 13.73
N SER A 252 -12.57 21.58 14.54
CA SER A 252 -13.68 21.46 15.49
C SER A 252 -13.71 22.61 16.50
N ALA A 253 -12.56 22.95 17.09
CA ALA A 253 -12.45 24.10 17.99
C ALA A 253 -12.81 25.42 17.30
N THR A 254 -12.42 25.58 16.04
CA THR A 254 -12.79 26.77 15.23
C THR A 254 -14.29 26.82 14.95
N VAL A 255 -14.92 25.68 14.69
CA VAL A 255 -16.38 25.58 14.48
C VAL A 255 -17.14 25.95 15.76
N GLU A 256 -16.68 25.51 16.93
CA GLU A 256 -17.25 25.89 18.23
C GLU A 256 -17.13 27.40 18.48
N GLU A 257 -15.97 28.01 18.19
CA GLU A 257 -15.77 29.46 18.31
C GLU A 257 -16.72 30.23 17.37
N VAL A 258 -16.92 29.74 16.15
CA VAL A 258 -17.88 30.31 15.19
C VAL A 258 -19.32 30.20 15.70
N ALA A 259 -19.71 29.05 16.26
CA ALA A 259 -21.04 28.86 16.84
C ALA A 259 -21.29 29.82 18.01
N SER A 260 -20.34 29.93 18.96
CA SER A 260 -20.42 30.87 20.08
C SER A 260 -20.49 32.34 19.61
N THR A 261 -19.73 32.69 18.58
CA THR A 261 -19.78 34.02 17.97
C THR A 261 -21.15 34.28 17.32
N ALA A 262 -21.73 33.28 16.66
CA ALA A 262 -23.05 33.39 16.04
C ALA A 262 -24.15 33.62 17.10
N ASP A 263 -24.10 32.90 18.22
CA ASP A 263 -25.02 33.10 19.35
C ASP A 263 -24.90 34.51 19.95
N SER A 264 -23.66 34.97 20.16
CA SER A 264 -23.40 36.34 20.65
C SER A 264 -23.95 37.41 19.69
N VAL A 265 -23.86 37.18 18.38
CA VAL A 265 -24.43 38.07 17.35
C VAL A 265 -25.97 38.02 17.39
N ALA A 266 -26.56 36.85 17.59
CA ALA A 266 -28.00 36.70 17.72
C ALA A 266 -28.55 37.42 18.96
N ASP A 267 -27.87 37.30 20.10
CA ASP A 267 -28.17 38.03 21.34
C ASP A 267 -28.08 39.54 21.14
N THR A 268 -26.98 40.03 20.56
CA THR A 268 -26.79 41.45 20.29
C THR A 268 -27.86 41.98 19.35
N SER A 269 -28.26 41.18 18.35
CA SER A 269 -29.32 41.54 17.41
C SER A 269 -30.70 41.60 18.09
N ARG A 270 -30.98 40.70 19.05
CA ARG A 270 -32.18 40.76 19.89
C ARG A 270 -32.21 42.04 20.73
N GLN A 271 -31.11 42.35 21.44
CA GLN A 271 -31.00 43.58 22.23
C GLN A 271 -31.17 44.85 21.38
N ALA A 272 -30.59 44.88 20.17
CA ALA A 272 -30.74 46.00 19.25
C ALA A 272 -32.19 46.16 18.78
N ARG A 273 -32.90 45.05 18.52
CA ARG A 273 -34.33 45.07 18.18
C ARG A 273 -35.16 45.61 19.34
N ASP A 274 -34.92 45.13 20.56
CA ASP A 274 -35.70 45.53 21.74
C ASP A 274 -35.45 47.02 22.06
N SER A 275 -34.21 47.48 21.92
CA SER A 275 -33.86 48.91 22.03
C SER A 275 -34.54 49.77 20.96
N ALA A 276 -34.62 49.27 19.72
CA ALA A 276 -35.32 49.97 18.64
C ALA A 276 -36.84 50.03 18.87
N GLU A 277 -37.43 48.99 19.48
CA GLU A 277 -38.85 48.96 19.83
C GLU A 277 -39.15 49.93 20.98
N SER A 278 -38.34 49.94 22.04
CA SER A 278 -38.44 50.93 23.11
C SER A 278 -38.27 52.36 22.57
N GLY A 279 -37.28 52.58 21.70
CA GLY A 279 -37.11 53.88 21.02
C GLY A 279 -38.32 54.28 20.15
N ARG A 280 -39.04 53.30 19.58
CA ARG A 280 -40.28 53.52 18.82
C ARG A 280 -41.41 53.97 19.75
N GLU A 281 -41.54 53.37 20.92
CA GLU A 281 -42.53 53.73 21.95
C GLU A 281 -42.31 55.15 22.49
N VAL A 282 -41.10 55.47 22.96
CA VAL A 282 -40.76 56.83 23.43
C VAL A 282 -40.99 57.87 22.33
N SER A 283 -40.70 57.52 21.07
CA SER A 283 -40.96 58.42 19.94
C SER A 283 -42.46 58.61 19.63
N ARG A 284 -43.33 57.68 20.03
CA ARG A 284 -44.80 57.86 19.96
C ARG A 284 -45.28 58.77 21.07
N GLU A 285 -44.87 58.50 22.31
CA GLU A 285 -45.20 59.33 23.47
C GLU A 285 -44.79 60.80 23.24
N ALA A 286 -43.58 61.04 22.72
CA ALA A 286 -43.12 62.38 22.39
C ALA A 286 -43.95 63.06 21.29
N ARG A 287 -44.51 62.29 20.34
CA ARG A 287 -45.44 62.83 19.32
C ARG A 287 -46.78 63.20 19.93
N ASP A 288 -47.30 62.36 20.82
CA ASP A 288 -48.58 62.59 21.48
C ASP A 288 -48.49 63.80 22.40
N ALA A 289 -47.43 63.91 23.21
CA ALA A 289 -47.15 65.09 24.02
C ALA A 289 -47.04 66.38 23.18
N MET A 290 -46.36 66.33 22.02
CA MET A 290 -46.29 67.47 21.10
C MET A 290 -47.64 67.82 20.48
N SER A 291 -48.51 66.82 20.26
CA SER A 291 -49.88 67.06 19.81
C SER A 291 -50.68 67.77 20.90
N SER A 292 -50.59 67.34 22.15
CA SER A 292 -51.24 67.99 23.28
C SER A 292 -50.76 69.43 23.45
N VAL A 293 -49.44 69.67 23.40
CA VAL A 293 -48.87 71.04 23.44
C VAL A 293 -49.43 71.90 22.31
N ARG A 294 -49.60 71.33 21.11
CA ARG A 294 -50.18 72.07 19.97
C ARG A 294 -51.65 72.42 20.22
N THR A 295 -52.43 71.52 20.80
CA THR A 295 -53.83 71.77 21.17
C THR A 295 -53.92 72.86 22.24
N SER A 296 -53.18 72.75 23.35
CA SER A 296 -53.19 73.77 24.40
C SER A 296 -52.68 75.13 23.92
N SER A 297 -51.70 75.14 23.01
CA SER A 297 -51.26 76.40 22.38
C SER A 297 -52.35 77.03 21.50
N GLN A 298 -53.23 76.22 20.90
CA GLN A 298 -54.35 76.72 20.12
C GLN A 298 -55.49 77.23 21.01
N GLU A 299 -55.74 76.57 22.14
CA GLU A 299 -56.67 77.03 23.19
C GLU A 299 -56.23 78.39 23.74
N VAL A 300 -54.97 78.52 24.17
CA VAL A 300 -54.42 79.80 24.65
C VAL A 300 -54.54 80.93 23.62
N ARG A 301 -54.45 80.62 22.32
CA ARG A 301 -54.68 81.63 21.27
C ARG A 301 -56.13 82.08 21.22
N THR A 302 -57.07 81.14 21.33
CA THR A 302 -58.49 81.45 21.41
C THR A 302 -58.80 82.30 22.65
N ASP A 303 -58.29 81.93 23.82
CA ASP A 303 -58.50 82.69 25.06
C ASP A 303 -57.95 84.13 24.97
N VAL A 304 -56.80 84.31 24.31
CA VAL A 304 -56.22 85.64 24.07
C VAL A 304 -57.04 86.46 23.08
N ASP A 305 -57.56 85.84 22.03
CA ASP A 305 -58.43 86.50 21.05
C ASP A 305 -59.77 86.92 21.71
N GLU A 306 -60.35 86.08 22.57
CA GLU A 306 -61.54 86.41 23.38
C GLU A 306 -61.26 87.54 24.37
N LEU A 307 -60.15 87.48 25.11
CA LEU A 307 -59.74 88.54 26.03
C LEU A 307 -59.59 89.88 25.31
N SER A 308 -58.99 89.90 24.10
CA SER A 308 -58.88 91.12 23.31
C SER A 308 -60.26 91.71 23.02
N GLY A 309 -61.23 90.88 22.61
CA GLY A 309 -62.60 91.33 22.36
C GLY A 309 -63.29 91.87 23.61
N THR A 310 -63.12 91.23 24.78
CA THR A 310 -63.65 91.75 26.05
C THR A 310 -63.03 93.09 26.43
N VAL A 311 -61.74 93.28 26.17
CA VAL A 311 -61.06 94.54 26.48
C VAL A 311 -61.55 95.67 25.57
N ASP A 312 -61.81 95.39 24.29
CA ASP A 312 -62.42 96.37 23.37
C ASP A 312 -63.86 96.75 23.80
N GLU A 313 -64.64 95.80 24.34
CA GLU A 313 -65.97 96.07 24.90
C GLU A 313 -65.89 96.96 26.16
N ILE A 314 -64.86 96.78 27.01
CA ILE A 314 -64.66 97.64 28.18
C ILE A 314 -64.29 99.07 27.74
N ASP A 315 -63.48 99.22 26.69
CA ASP A 315 -63.10 100.52 26.14
C ASP A 315 -64.35 101.33 25.71
N GLU A 316 -65.28 100.68 24.99
CA GLU A 316 -66.57 101.28 24.61
C GLU A 316 -67.41 101.70 25.83
N VAL A 317 -67.40 100.93 26.91
CA VAL A 317 -68.08 101.29 28.17
C VAL A 317 -67.42 102.51 28.84
N ILE A 318 -66.09 102.61 28.80
CA ILE A 318 -65.36 103.75 29.37
C ILE A 318 -65.63 105.03 28.59
N ASP A 319 -65.71 104.96 27.25
CA ASP A 319 -66.14 106.08 26.42
C ASP A 319 -67.54 106.58 26.82
N VAL A 320 -68.49 105.66 27.04
CA VAL A 320 -69.84 106.01 27.53
C VAL A 320 -69.78 106.64 28.93
N ILE A 321 -68.93 106.17 29.83
CA ILE A 321 -68.76 106.76 31.17
C ILE A 321 -68.19 108.18 31.07
N ASN A 322 -67.18 108.40 30.23
CA ASN A 322 -66.61 109.71 29.96
C ASN A 322 -67.68 110.67 29.40
N ASP A 323 -68.47 110.23 28.43
CA ASP A 323 -69.58 110.99 27.86
C ASP A 323 -70.64 111.35 28.93
N ILE A 324 -71.02 110.39 29.78
CA ILE A 324 -71.98 110.63 30.89
C ILE A 324 -71.38 111.62 31.89
N ALA A 325 -70.11 111.47 32.23
CA ALA A 325 -69.44 112.34 33.20
C ALA A 325 -69.28 113.77 32.65
N ASP A 326 -68.95 113.94 31.36
CA ASP A 326 -68.94 115.23 30.67
C ASP A 326 -70.32 115.89 30.64
N GLN A 327 -71.35 115.12 30.29
CA GLN A 327 -72.73 115.60 30.35
C GLN A 327 -73.13 116.02 31.78
N THR A 328 -72.73 115.24 32.78
CA THR A 328 -73.00 115.52 34.20
C THR A 328 -72.26 116.76 34.67
N ASN A 329 -71.00 116.93 34.26
CA ASN A 329 -70.17 118.11 34.54
C ASN A 329 -70.78 119.38 33.91
N LEU A 330 -71.24 119.28 32.66
CA LEU A 330 -71.95 120.37 31.96
C LEU A 330 -73.30 120.71 32.62
N LEU A 331 -74.09 119.70 33.01
CA LEU A 331 -75.35 119.90 33.75
C LEU A 331 -75.09 120.59 35.10
N ALA A 332 -74.08 120.14 35.83
CA ALA A 332 -73.67 120.73 37.10
C ALA A 332 -73.13 122.16 36.94
N LEU A 333 -72.40 122.44 35.86
CA LEU A 333 -71.94 123.79 35.53
C LEU A 333 -73.12 124.73 35.22
N ASN A 334 -74.08 124.27 34.42
CA ASN A 334 -75.30 125.02 34.12
C ASN A 334 -76.12 125.28 35.40
N ALA A 335 -76.25 124.28 36.28
CA ALA A 335 -76.92 124.42 37.57
C ALA A 335 -76.21 125.41 38.51
N ASN A 336 -74.88 125.41 38.55
CA ASN A 336 -74.09 126.40 39.30
C ASN A 336 -74.30 127.84 38.78
N ILE A 337 -74.34 128.02 37.46
CA ILE A 337 -74.62 129.32 36.83
C ILE A 337 -76.02 129.82 37.22
N GLU A 338 -77.02 128.94 37.20
CA GLU A 338 -78.40 129.30 37.54
C GLU A 338 -78.58 129.58 39.03
N ALA A 339 -77.89 128.82 39.91
CA ALA A 339 -77.85 129.10 41.35
C ALA A 339 -77.22 130.46 41.66
N ALA A 340 -76.19 130.88 40.91
CA ALA A 340 -75.59 132.22 41.04
C ALA A 340 -76.49 133.37 40.52
N ARG A 341 -77.52 133.06 39.73
CA ARG A 341 -78.48 134.04 39.18
C ARG A 341 -79.74 134.23 40.02
N ALA A 342 -80.11 133.27 40.85
CA ALA A 342 -81.29 133.34 41.72
C ALA A 342 -80.99 134.12 43.01
N ASP A 343 -81.89 135.05 43.39
CA ASP A 343 -81.70 135.94 44.56
C ASP A 343 -82.25 135.31 45.87
N ARG A 344 -81.47 135.45 46.95
CA ARG A 344 -81.66 135.12 48.40
C ARG A 344 -82.01 133.70 48.89
N ASP A 345 -82.33 132.71 48.06
CA ASP A 345 -82.61 131.32 48.52
C ASP A 345 -81.81 130.21 47.78
N SER A 346 -80.73 130.55 47.07
CA SER A 346 -80.02 129.65 46.15
C SER A 346 -78.73 129.00 46.68
N GLU A 347 -78.28 129.33 47.90
CA GLU A 347 -76.99 128.86 48.46
C GLU A 347 -76.92 127.32 48.57
N GLY A 348 -78.01 126.66 48.98
CA GLY A 348 -78.06 125.19 49.08
C GLY A 348 -77.96 124.48 47.73
N PHE A 349 -78.54 125.07 46.67
CA PHE A 349 -78.48 124.51 45.31
C PHE A 349 -77.09 124.67 44.68
N ALA A 350 -76.39 125.78 44.95
CA ALA A 350 -75.01 125.97 44.52
C ALA A 350 -74.05 124.96 45.16
N VAL A 351 -74.26 124.60 46.44
CA VAL A 351 -73.46 123.56 47.10
C VAL A 351 -73.66 122.20 46.44
N VAL A 352 -74.92 121.80 46.19
CA VAL A 352 -75.22 120.52 45.52
C VAL A 352 -74.69 120.48 44.08
N ALA A 353 -74.82 121.57 43.32
CA ALA A 353 -74.29 121.64 41.96
C ALA A 353 -72.75 121.57 41.92
N ASN A 354 -72.04 122.17 42.88
CA ASN A 354 -70.58 122.00 43.02
C ASN A 354 -70.19 120.58 43.44
N GLU A 355 -70.98 119.92 44.28
CA GLU A 355 -70.74 118.52 44.67
C GLU A 355 -70.94 117.58 43.47
N ILE A 356 -72.01 117.76 42.68
CA ILE A 356 -72.25 116.99 41.45
C ILE A 356 -71.12 117.23 40.43
N LYS A 357 -70.65 118.48 40.29
CA LYS A 357 -69.51 118.82 39.43
C LYS A 357 -68.23 118.10 39.88
N SER A 358 -67.96 118.10 41.19
CA SER A 358 -66.82 117.41 41.77
C SER A 358 -66.90 115.90 41.56
N LEU A 359 -68.08 115.30 41.71
CA LEU A 359 -68.31 113.87 41.46
C LEU A 359 -68.17 113.51 39.98
N ALA A 360 -68.65 114.38 39.07
CA ALA A 360 -68.47 114.20 37.63
C ALA A 360 -66.98 114.29 37.24
N GLN A 361 -66.23 115.25 37.78
CA GLN A 361 -64.79 115.36 37.56
C GLN A 361 -64.04 114.15 38.13
N GLN A 362 -64.40 113.70 39.33
CA GLN A 362 -63.85 112.47 39.91
C GLN A 362 -64.17 111.24 39.06
N ALA A 363 -65.37 111.15 38.48
CA ALA A 363 -65.74 110.06 37.58
C ALA A 363 -64.91 110.07 36.29
N GLN A 364 -64.62 111.25 35.72
CA GLN A 364 -63.71 111.40 34.57
C GLN A 364 -62.28 111.01 34.92
N ASP A 365 -61.77 111.49 36.06
CA ASP A 365 -60.42 111.19 36.50
C ASP A 365 -60.25 109.67 36.70
N GLN A 366 -61.25 109.01 37.30
CA GLN A 366 -61.27 107.54 37.47
C GLN A 366 -61.45 106.80 36.14
N ALA A 367 -62.27 107.29 35.23
CA ALA A 367 -62.42 106.71 33.89
C ALA A 367 -61.11 106.80 33.10
N GLY A 368 -60.37 107.92 33.16
CA GLY A 368 -59.06 108.07 32.55
C GLY A 368 -57.96 107.20 33.18
N GLU A 369 -58.04 106.95 34.49
CA GLU A 369 -57.19 105.94 35.15
C GLU A 369 -57.49 104.52 34.63
N ILE A 370 -58.77 104.18 34.43
CA ILE A 370 -59.18 102.87 33.88
C ILE A 370 -58.78 102.74 32.40
N GLU A 371 -58.98 103.78 31.59
CA GLU A 371 -58.54 103.82 30.19
C GLU A 371 -57.03 103.54 30.08
N SER A 372 -56.22 104.19 30.92
CA SER A 372 -54.77 103.96 30.98
C SER A 372 -54.42 102.51 31.35
N MET A 373 -55.19 101.89 32.26
CA MET A 373 -55.02 100.47 32.61
C MET A 373 -55.44 99.54 31.46
N ILE A 374 -56.51 99.87 30.74
CA ILE A 374 -57.01 99.12 29.59
C ILE A 374 -56.01 99.16 28.43
N VAL A 375 -55.45 100.33 28.11
CA VAL A 375 -54.39 100.47 27.10
C VAL A 375 -53.17 99.62 27.45
N GLU A 376 -52.77 99.56 28.73
CA GLU A 376 -51.67 98.69 29.16
C GLU A 376 -52.03 97.18 29.07
N VAL A 377 -53.29 96.81 29.33
CA VAL A 377 -53.78 95.44 29.15
C VAL A 377 -53.84 95.06 27.66
N GLN A 378 -54.35 95.92 26.78
CA GLN A 378 -54.33 95.74 25.32
C GLN A 378 -52.90 95.55 24.82
N ARG A 379 -51.98 96.44 25.20
CA ARG A 379 -50.56 96.36 24.82
C ARG A 379 -49.94 95.02 25.24
N ARG A 380 -50.16 94.58 26.49
CA ARG A 380 -49.66 93.28 26.98
C ARG A 380 -50.32 92.10 26.27
N THR A 381 -51.58 92.22 25.89
CA THR A 381 -52.33 91.17 25.18
C THR A 381 -51.85 91.05 23.75
N GLU A 382 -51.58 92.17 23.06
CA GLU A 382 -51.01 92.20 21.72
C GLU A 382 -49.56 91.66 21.71
N GLU A 383 -48.73 92.02 22.69
CA GLU A 383 -47.39 91.46 22.85
C GLU A 383 -47.42 89.93 23.04
N ARG A 384 -48.36 89.42 23.83
CA ARG A 384 -48.54 87.97 24.01
C ARG A 384 -49.17 87.30 22.80
N SER A 385 -50.10 87.95 22.11
CA SER A 385 -50.71 87.47 20.87
C SER A 385 -49.68 87.37 19.75
N THR A 386 -48.82 88.38 19.57
CA THR A 386 -47.73 88.34 18.58
C THR A 386 -46.68 87.28 18.93
N ALA A 387 -46.36 87.10 20.22
CA ALA A 387 -45.48 86.01 20.67
C ALA A 387 -46.10 84.62 20.42
N SER A 388 -47.42 84.47 20.62
CA SER A 388 -48.18 83.24 20.38
C SER A 388 -48.43 82.97 18.88
N ARG A 389 -48.61 84.04 18.09
CA ARG A 389 -48.75 84.04 16.62
C ARG A 389 -47.43 83.86 15.90
N ARG A 390 -46.30 83.65 16.57
CA ARG A 390 -45.05 83.15 15.94
C ARG A 390 -45.06 81.62 15.86
N PRO A 391 -45.46 80.98 14.73
CA PRO A 391 -45.60 79.55 14.70
C PRO A 391 -44.51 78.90 13.83
N LYS A 392 -44.06 77.72 14.27
CA LYS A 392 -43.67 76.53 13.48
C LYS A 392 -42.22 76.14 13.23
N HIS A 393 -41.18 76.96 13.26
CA HIS A 393 -39.87 76.41 12.86
C HIS A 393 -39.22 75.44 13.87
N ARG A 394 -39.54 75.47 15.18
CA ARG A 394 -38.96 74.51 16.15
C ARG A 394 -39.78 73.22 16.32
N SER A 395 -41.11 73.28 16.40
CA SER A 395 -41.95 72.08 16.62
C SER A 395 -42.14 71.23 15.35
N THR A 396 -42.29 71.85 14.17
CA THR A 396 -42.38 71.09 12.91
C THR A 396 -41.03 70.49 12.52
N THR A 397 -39.91 71.16 12.83
CA THR A 397 -38.56 70.60 12.65
C THR A 397 -38.29 69.46 13.63
N GLY A 398 -38.79 69.53 14.87
CA GLY A 398 -38.71 68.43 15.83
C GLY A 398 -39.44 67.17 15.35
N SER A 399 -40.67 67.31 14.87
CA SER A 399 -41.44 66.18 14.33
C SER A 399 -40.90 65.65 13.00
N ALA A 400 -40.38 66.52 12.12
CA ALA A 400 -39.75 66.14 10.86
C ALA A 400 -38.38 65.47 11.05
N LYS A 401 -37.54 65.95 11.97
CA LYS A 401 -36.28 65.29 12.36
C LYS A 401 -36.54 63.95 13.01
N SER A 402 -37.54 63.84 13.90
CA SER A 402 -37.95 62.57 14.49
C SER A 402 -38.47 61.57 13.42
N LYS A 403 -39.27 62.03 12.44
CA LYS A 403 -39.69 61.19 11.29
C LYS A 403 -38.52 60.76 10.39
N ARG A 404 -37.52 61.63 10.13
CA ARG A 404 -36.30 61.27 9.37
C ARG A 404 -35.40 60.30 10.13
N ALA A 405 -35.18 60.54 11.43
CA ALA A 405 -34.41 59.65 12.30
C ALA A 405 -35.05 58.25 12.32
N TRP A 406 -36.37 58.17 12.37
CA TRP A 406 -37.11 56.90 12.32
C TRP A 406 -37.00 56.18 10.97
N ARG A 407 -37.06 56.92 9.85
CA ARG A 407 -36.89 56.35 8.50
C ARG A 407 -35.46 55.84 8.26
N ASN A 408 -34.47 56.47 8.88
CA ASN A 408 -33.08 56.03 8.83
C ASN A 408 -32.79 54.84 9.78
N SER A 409 -33.40 54.78 10.96
CA SER A 409 -33.21 53.65 11.89
C SER A 409 -33.81 52.35 11.31
N THR A 410 -34.96 52.43 10.63
CA THR A 410 -35.57 51.30 9.88
C THR A 410 -34.80 50.89 8.63
N THR A 411 -33.91 51.74 8.11
CA THR A 411 -33.00 51.38 7.02
C THR A 411 -31.69 50.76 7.55
N SER A 412 -31.28 51.13 8.78
CA SER A 412 -30.08 50.59 9.44
C SER A 412 -30.25 49.17 10.01
N SER A 413 -31.49 48.67 10.08
CA SER A 413 -31.80 47.28 10.45
C SER A 413 -31.63 46.28 9.29
N ARG A 414 -31.17 46.71 8.12
CA ARG A 414 -30.48 45.79 7.20
C ARG A 414 -29.13 45.44 7.84
N PRO A 415 -28.75 44.15 7.98
CA PRO A 415 -27.50 43.75 8.62
C PRO A 415 -26.31 44.29 7.82
N SER A 416 -25.91 45.51 8.15
CA SER A 416 -24.91 46.28 7.43
C SER A 416 -23.65 46.33 8.27
N ALA A 417 -22.59 45.75 7.72
CA ALA A 417 -21.20 46.13 7.95
C ALA A 417 -20.47 45.69 9.24
N THR A 418 -21.09 45.09 10.25
CA THR A 418 -20.32 44.49 11.38
C THR A 418 -19.60 43.18 10.99
N LEU A 419 -20.11 42.44 9.99
CA LEU A 419 -19.48 41.22 9.46
C LEU A 419 -18.12 41.46 8.77
N SER A 420 -17.84 42.66 8.26
CA SER A 420 -16.55 42.96 7.61
C SER A 420 -15.42 43.25 8.62
N ARG A 421 -15.75 43.54 9.89
CA ARG A 421 -14.76 43.84 10.93
C ARG A 421 -14.36 42.60 11.73
N ALA A 422 -15.29 41.68 12.00
CA ALA A 422 -14.99 40.39 12.62
C ALA A 422 -14.12 39.50 11.69
N SER A 423 -14.47 39.42 10.40
CA SER A 423 -13.67 38.68 9.40
C SER A 423 -12.25 39.25 9.18
N ARG A 424 -12.05 40.57 9.35
CA ARG A 424 -10.70 41.18 9.28
C ARG A 424 -9.87 40.95 10.54
N LYS A 425 -10.48 40.76 11.70
CA LYS A 425 -9.77 40.52 12.96
C LYS A 425 -9.30 39.06 13.06
N CYS A 426 -10.07 38.09 12.55
CA CYS A 426 -9.61 36.70 12.41
C CYS A 426 -8.49 36.54 11.37
N ARG A 427 -8.42 37.40 10.34
CA ARG A 427 -7.34 37.39 9.34
C ARG A 427 -6.00 37.96 9.82
N ARG A 428 -5.90 38.45 11.06
CA ARG A 428 -4.70 39.10 11.63
C ARG A 428 -4.40 38.65 13.07
N ARG A 429 -4.41 37.34 13.33
CA ARG A 429 -3.60 36.79 14.42
C ARG A 429 -2.39 36.07 13.83
N PRO A 430 -1.15 36.42 14.22
CA PRO A 430 0.00 35.61 13.84
C PRO A 430 -0.17 34.24 14.49
N THR A 431 -0.06 33.20 13.69
CA THR A 431 0.10 31.83 14.18
C THR A 431 1.38 31.79 15.01
N ASN A 432 1.23 31.85 16.33
CA ASN A 432 2.34 31.61 17.24
C ASN A 432 2.61 30.09 17.18
N ARG A 433 3.47 29.67 16.25
CA ARG A 433 4.03 28.31 16.24
C ARG A 433 4.66 28.06 17.61
N PRO A 434 4.25 27.06 18.40
CA PRO A 434 5.10 26.60 19.48
C PRO A 434 6.37 26.03 18.84
N ARG A 435 7.53 26.62 19.18
CA ARG A 435 8.83 26.02 18.89
C ARG A 435 8.93 24.72 19.70
N VAL A 436 8.76 23.59 19.03
CA VAL A 436 9.12 22.29 19.59
C VAL A 436 10.66 22.27 19.76
N PRO A 437 11.20 22.00 20.96
CA PRO A 437 12.64 21.88 21.12
C PRO A 437 13.11 20.60 20.42
N ARG A 438 14.03 20.76 19.46
CA ARG A 438 14.83 19.65 18.91
C ARG A 438 15.49 18.91 20.07
N LYS A 439 15.03 17.69 20.37
CA LYS A 439 15.80 16.75 21.19
C LYS A 439 16.97 16.26 20.34
N SER A 440 18.18 16.48 20.85
CA SER A 440 19.41 15.89 20.34
C SER A 440 19.34 14.35 20.45
N PRO A 441 19.90 13.60 19.49
CA PRO A 441 19.95 12.14 19.61
C PRO A 441 20.90 11.74 20.75
N PRO A 442 20.63 10.62 21.46
CA PRO A 442 21.56 10.11 22.44
C PRO A 442 22.79 9.51 21.75
N TRP A 443 23.95 9.96 22.22
CA TRP A 443 25.23 9.25 22.28
C TRP A 443 25.07 7.72 22.20
N SER A 444 25.57 7.13 21.12
CA SER A 444 25.80 5.69 21.04
C SER A 444 27.10 5.34 21.75
N THR A 445 26.96 4.62 22.86
CA THR A 445 28.06 3.97 23.58
C THR A 445 28.59 2.82 22.73
N ARG A 446 29.66 3.03 21.95
CA ARG A 446 30.47 1.91 21.45
C ARG A 446 31.43 1.49 22.56
N LEU A 447 31.18 0.30 23.12
CA LEU A 447 32.18 -0.49 23.83
C LEU A 447 33.38 -0.69 22.90
N ALA A 448 34.52 -0.14 23.27
CA ALA A 448 35.83 -0.52 22.74
C ALA A 448 36.38 -1.67 23.59
N ILE A 449 36.36 -2.88 23.04
CA ILE A 449 37.17 -3.98 23.54
C ILE A 449 38.60 -3.73 23.05
N ALA A 450 39.52 -3.56 24.00
CA ALA A 450 40.95 -3.49 23.75
C ALA A 450 41.50 -4.88 23.37
N PRO A 451 42.54 -4.93 22.53
CA PRO A 451 43.63 -5.83 22.85
C PRO A 451 44.95 -5.08 22.96
N THR A 452 45.72 -5.57 23.93
CA THR A 452 47.03 -5.15 24.41
C THR A 452 48.11 -5.14 23.32
N ARG A 453 48.95 -4.09 23.34
CA ARG A 453 50.26 -4.05 22.66
C ARG A 453 51.33 -4.77 23.48
N SER A 454 52.20 -5.52 22.81
CA SER A 454 53.63 -5.64 23.14
C SER A 454 54.44 -6.21 21.92
N PRO A 455 55.78 -6.06 21.83
CA PRO A 455 56.44 -5.45 20.66
C PRO A 455 57.63 -6.22 20.02
N ARG A 456 58.25 -5.59 18.99
CA ARG A 456 59.56 -5.87 18.30
C ARG A 456 59.43 -6.82 17.08
N ARG A 457 60.15 -6.70 15.95
CA ARG A 457 61.45 -6.06 15.61
C ARG A 457 61.65 -5.96 14.08
N SER A 458 62.26 -4.86 13.62
CA SER A 458 63.25 -4.70 12.50
C SER A 458 63.02 -5.25 11.07
N ARG A 459 63.09 -4.35 10.06
CA ARG A 459 64.14 -4.19 8.98
C ARG A 459 63.67 -3.16 7.90
N ARG A 460 64.29 -1.96 7.78
CA ARG A 460 65.17 -1.43 6.69
C ARG A 460 64.57 -1.46 5.26
N TRP A 461 64.01 -0.35 4.72
CA TRP A 461 64.58 0.76 3.85
C TRP A 461 64.85 0.37 2.38
N PRO A 462 64.82 1.28 1.33
CA PRO A 462 64.72 2.77 1.31
C PRO A 462 63.68 3.38 0.28
N ALA A 463 63.06 4.55 0.53
CA ALA A 463 63.32 5.95 0.05
C ALA A 463 62.92 6.30 -1.43
N ARG A 464 61.86 7.10 -1.69
CA ARG A 464 61.74 8.59 -1.90
C ARG A 464 61.77 9.02 -3.40
N PRO A 465 61.35 10.24 -3.83
CA PRO A 465 60.80 11.39 -3.08
C PRO A 465 59.56 12.14 -3.68
N SER A 466 59.07 13.03 -2.82
CA SER A 466 58.14 14.17 -2.94
C SER A 466 58.39 15.22 -4.03
N VAL A 467 57.30 15.88 -4.50
CA VAL A 467 57.29 17.33 -4.83
C VAL A 467 55.93 17.97 -4.52
N ARG A 468 55.91 18.89 -3.54
CA ARG A 468 55.16 20.16 -3.50
C ARG A 468 56.17 21.18 -2.95
N PRO A 469 56.20 22.44 -3.42
CA PRO A 469 55.31 23.49 -2.90
C PRO A 469 54.92 24.51 -4.02
N ARG A 470 54.12 25.58 -3.86
CA ARG A 470 54.18 26.66 -2.87
C ARG A 470 53.02 27.67 -3.12
N ARG A 471 52.44 28.13 -1.99
CA ARG A 471 51.97 29.49 -1.60
C ARG A 471 51.18 30.44 -2.55
N SER A 472 50.12 30.96 -1.92
CA SER A 472 49.26 32.15 -2.10
C SER A 472 50.04 33.51 -2.06
N PRO A 473 49.46 34.74 -1.93
CA PRO A 473 48.04 35.19 -1.78
C PRO A 473 47.65 36.59 -2.42
N LYS A 474 46.37 37.00 -2.20
CA LYS A 474 45.83 38.41 -2.10
C LYS A 474 45.78 39.23 -3.42
N SER A 475 44.82 40.12 -3.72
CA SER A 475 43.97 41.01 -2.90
C SER A 475 42.82 41.64 -3.72
N ASN A 476 41.69 41.86 -3.03
CA ASN A 476 40.85 43.08 -2.96
C ASN A 476 40.19 43.73 -4.21
N ALA A 477 38.86 43.83 -4.09
CA ALA A 477 38.07 45.07 -3.97
C ALA A 477 37.18 45.53 -5.14
N ALA A 478 36.09 46.18 -4.70
CA ALA A 478 35.11 47.02 -5.39
C ALA A 478 34.00 46.27 -6.17
N SER A 479 32.75 46.14 -5.71
CA SER A 479 31.71 47.11 -5.30
C SER A 479 30.80 47.58 -6.44
N VAL A 480 29.49 47.32 -6.25
CA VAL A 480 28.30 48.03 -6.76
C VAL A 480 27.96 47.90 -8.27
N SER A 481 26.82 47.27 -8.58
CA SER A 481 25.64 47.98 -9.13
C SER A 481 24.46 47.03 -9.37
N CYS A 482 23.26 47.51 -9.02
CA CYS A 482 21.96 46.94 -9.33
C CYS A 482 21.74 46.70 -10.84
N ALA A 483 21.10 45.59 -11.17
CA ALA A 483 20.12 45.50 -12.26
C ALA A 483 19.16 44.34 -11.97
N ALA A 484 17.98 44.67 -11.46
CA ALA A 484 16.84 43.77 -11.39
C ALA A 484 16.05 43.90 -12.70
N THR A 485 15.95 42.84 -13.48
CA THR A 485 14.97 42.70 -14.57
C THR A 485 13.89 41.74 -14.10
N ALA A 486 12.82 42.31 -13.54
CA ALA A 486 11.55 41.64 -13.31
C ALA A 486 10.70 41.80 -14.57
N THR A 487 10.44 40.72 -15.29
CA THR A 487 9.51 40.71 -16.42
C THR A 487 8.09 40.53 -15.87
N VAL A 488 7.28 41.58 -16.01
CA VAL A 488 5.84 41.61 -15.70
C VAL A 488 5.06 40.95 -16.85
N PRO A 489 4.09 40.04 -16.59
CA PRO A 489 3.15 39.62 -17.63
C PRO A 489 2.00 40.61 -17.81
N ASP A 490 1.66 40.79 -19.08
CA ASP A 490 0.79 41.79 -19.69
C ASP A 490 -0.71 41.72 -19.33
N ARG A 491 -1.39 42.87 -19.46
CA ARG A 491 -2.75 43.20 -19.03
C ARG A 491 -3.87 42.62 -19.90
N ALA A 492 -3.56 41.81 -20.92
CA ALA A 492 -4.54 41.26 -21.86
C ALA A 492 -5.16 39.91 -21.44
N THR A 493 -4.57 39.19 -20.47
CA THR A 493 -5.06 37.85 -20.06
C THR A 493 -6.02 37.90 -18.85
N VAL A 494 -6.11 39.04 -18.16
CA VAL A 494 -7.00 39.24 -16.99
C VAL A 494 -8.41 39.69 -17.39
N HIS A 495 -8.68 39.93 -18.68
CA HIS A 495 -9.98 40.40 -19.18
C HIS A 495 -10.92 39.32 -19.76
N LYS A 496 -10.54 38.04 -19.72
CA LYS A 496 -11.39 36.92 -20.22
C LYS A 496 -11.88 35.90 -19.18
N ILE A 497 -11.55 36.05 -17.89
CA ILE A 497 -12.07 35.17 -16.80
C ILE A 497 -12.95 35.98 -15.82
N ARG A 498 -13.50 37.12 -16.26
CA ARG A 498 -14.44 37.97 -15.50
C ARG A 498 -15.79 38.17 -16.19
N ARG A 499 -16.13 37.31 -17.16
CA ARG A 499 -17.44 37.23 -17.82
C ARG A 499 -17.92 35.76 -17.86
N HIS A 500 -18.31 35.21 -16.71
CA HIS A 500 -19.28 34.09 -16.63
C HIS A 500 -19.76 33.82 -15.19
N ARG A 501 -19.94 34.87 -14.38
CA ARG A 501 -20.74 34.81 -13.14
C ARG A 501 -21.57 36.09 -13.05
N ASN A 502 -22.89 35.90 -13.01
CA ASN A 502 -23.97 36.89 -12.93
C ASN A 502 -24.57 37.37 -14.27
N ALA A 503 -25.42 36.51 -14.85
CA ALA A 503 -26.63 36.94 -15.56
C ALA A 503 -27.59 35.76 -15.75
N VAL A 504 -28.28 35.31 -14.69
CA VAL A 504 -29.66 34.81 -14.82
C VAL A 504 -30.45 35.35 -13.64
N VAL A 505 -30.99 36.55 -13.84
CA VAL A 505 -32.16 37.03 -13.12
C VAL A 505 -33.33 36.14 -13.57
N THR A 506 -33.94 35.46 -12.63
CA THR A 506 -35.16 34.67 -12.83
C THR A 506 -36.30 35.60 -13.25
N SER A 507 -36.66 35.55 -14.53
CA SER A 507 -37.88 36.13 -15.08
C SER A 507 -39.09 35.24 -14.74
N PRO A 508 -40.23 35.78 -14.28
CA PRO A 508 -41.39 35.01 -13.85
C PRO A 508 -42.24 34.57 -15.05
N ARG A 509 -41.79 33.55 -15.80
CA ARG A 509 -42.64 32.88 -16.82
C ARG A 509 -42.51 31.36 -16.95
N HIS A 510 -41.76 30.67 -16.08
CA HIS A 510 -41.68 29.19 -16.09
C HIS A 510 -42.36 28.50 -14.88
N ALA A 511 -43.08 29.24 -14.04
CA ALA A 511 -43.84 28.70 -12.91
C ALA A 511 -45.24 28.17 -13.27
N ARG A 512 -45.47 27.73 -14.52
CA ARG A 512 -46.79 27.23 -14.98
C ARG A 512 -46.79 25.88 -15.69
N SER A 513 -45.72 25.09 -15.59
CA SER A 513 -45.65 23.76 -16.21
C SER A 513 -45.28 22.62 -15.25
N ILE A 514 -45.26 22.86 -13.93
CA ILE A 514 -45.03 21.82 -12.90
C ILE A 514 -46.17 21.88 -11.86
N MET A 515 -47.38 22.15 -12.32
CA MET A 515 -48.61 22.04 -11.53
C MET A 515 -49.64 21.13 -12.21
N ASP A 516 -49.19 20.29 -13.15
CA ASP A 516 -50.07 19.37 -13.89
C ASP A 516 -49.52 17.93 -13.99
N ARG A 517 -48.87 17.49 -12.91
CA ARG A 517 -48.74 16.05 -12.56
C ARG A 517 -48.97 15.88 -11.07
N ARG A 518 -50.12 16.38 -10.60
CA ARG A 518 -50.54 16.33 -9.20
C ARG A 518 -51.55 15.21 -8.91
N ALA A 519 -51.66 14.23 -9.80
CA ALA A 519 -52.60 13.12 -9.65
C ALA A 519 -52.01 11.82 -10.22
N THR A 520 -51.00 11.26 -9.55
CA THR A 520 -50.68 9.82 -9.59
C THR A 520 -49.53 9.58 -8.61
N LEU A 521 -49.72 8.64 -7.67
CA LEU A 521 -48.82 8.25 -6.57
C LEU A 521 -48.97 9.11 -5.30
N GLY A 522 -49.93 8.73 -4.45
CA GLY A 522 -50.08 9.24 -3.10
C GLY A 522 -48.91 8.79 -2.22
N MET A 523 -48.01 9.72 -1.90
CA MET A 523 -46.97 9.56 -0.88
C MET A 523 -47.00 10.76 0.07
N SER A 524 -46.80 10.46 1.36
CA SER A 524 -46.84 11.42 2.48
C SER A 524 -45.58 12.29 2.51
N PHE A 525 -45.73 13.53 2.99
CA PHE A 525 -44.65 14.53 3.14
C PHE A 525 -43.48 14.05 4.03
N SER A 526 -43.67 12.99 4.82
CA SER A 526 -42.63 12.35 5.64
C SER A 526 -41.61 11.53 4.84
N GLU A 527 -41.97 10.99 3.67
CA GLU A 527 -41.05 10.17 2.85
C GLU A 527 -40.12 11.02 1.97
N LEU A 528 -40.52 12.26 1.65
CA LEU A 528 -39.73 13.17 0.82
C LEU A 528 -38.49 13.75 1.56
N VAL A 529 -38.49 13.70 2.90
CA VAL A 529 -37.37 14.17 3.72
C VAL A 529 -36.27 13.10 3.84
N MET A 530 -36.61 11.81 3.78
CA MET A 530 -35.63 10.71 3.82
C MET A 530 -34.83 10.57 2.51
N VAL A 531 -35.44 10.83 1.35
CA VAL A 531 -34.75 10.73 0.03
C VAL A 531 -33.71 11.84 -0.18
N ARG A 532 -33.82 12.96 0.55
CA ARG A 532 -32.88 14.09 0.43
C ARG A 532 -31.64 13.97 1.33
N ILE A 533 -31.66 13.08 2.32
CA ILE A 533 -30.52 12.80 3.20
C ILE A 533 -29.64 11.64 2.65
N GLY A 534 -30.20 10.75 1.83
CA GLY A 534 -29.48 9.59 1.27
C GLY A 534 -28.40 9.90 0.21
N HIS A 535 -28.47 11.04 -0.49
CA HIS A 535 -27.50 11.36 -1.55
C HIS A 535 -26.19 12.00 -1.04
N GLY A 536 -26.15 12.49 0.21
CA GLY A 536 -24.93 13.02 0.82
C GLY A 536 -24.05 11.96 1.46
N VAL A 537 -24.66 10.89 1.99
CA VAL A 537 -23.95 9.82 2.73
C VAL A 537 -23.36 8.78 1.76
N GLY A 538 -24.02 8.52 0.63
CA GLY A 538 -23.51 7.57 -0.38
C GLY A 538 -22.18 7.98 -1.04
N ALA A 539 -21.97 9.28 -1.25
CA ALA A 539 -20.72 9.80 -1.82
C ALA A 539 -19.55 9.78 -0.81
N LEU A 540 -19.83 9.90 0.49
CA LEU A 540 -18.83 9.82 1.54
C LEU A 540 -18.40 8.37 1.81
N CYS A 541 -19.35 7.41 1.73
CA CYS A 541 -19.05 5.98 1.89
C CYS A 541 -18.15 5.44 0.77
N LEU A 542 -18.33 5.93 -0.47
CA LEU A 542 -17.50 5.55 -1.62
C LEU A 542 -16.04 6.04 -1.50
N LEU A 543 -15.81 7.19 -0.86
CA LEU A 543 -14.45 7.72 -0.60
C LEU A 543 -13.73 6.99 0.55
N PHE A 544 -14.46 6.40 1.49
CA PHE A 544 -13.88 5.62 2.59
C PHE A 544 -13.64 4.14 2.26
N LEU A 545 -14.35 3.56 1.28
CA LEU A 545 -14.21 2.15 0.88
C LEU A 545 -13.19 1.91 -0.25
N LEU A 546 -12.84 2.94 -1.02
CA LEU A 546 -11.86 2.87 -2.11
C LEU A 546 -10.44 2.38 -1.69
N PRO A 547 -9.89 2.71 -0.51
CA PRO A 547 -8.59 2.18 -0.08
C PRO A 547 -8.64 0.75 0.50
N ILE A 548 -9.82 0.18 0.77
CA ILE A 548 -9.98 -1.17 1.38
C ILE A 548 -10.20 -2.26 0.31
N LEU A 549 -10.63 -1.86 -0.89
CA LEU A 549 -10.83 -2.75 -2.05
C LEU A 549 -9.64 -3.67 -2.40
N PRO A 550 -8.36 -3.24 -2.33
CA PRO A 550 -7.24 -4.17 -2.56
C PRO A 550 -7.07 -5.22 -1.45
N PHE A 551 -7.47 -4.94 -0.20
CA PHE A 551 -7.39 -5.91 0.91
C PHE A 551 -8.46 -7.02 0.82
N LEU A 552 -9.64 -6.70 0.29
CA LEU A 552 -10.70 -7.70 0.05
C LEU A 552 -10.35 -8.63 -1.12
N ALA A 553 -9.58 -8.17 -2.11
CA ALA A 553 -9.11 -9.01 -3.21
C ALA A 553 -8.06 -10.04 -2.77
N VAL A 554 -7.20 -9.71 -1.79
CA VAL A 554 -6.20 -10.64 -1.24
C VAL A 554 -6.85 -11.70 -0.33
N GLY A 555 -7.88 -11.33 0.45
CA GLY A 555 -8.65 -12.29 1.26
C GLY A 555 -9.47 -13.30 0.45
N ALA A 556 -9.96 -12.90 -0.73
CA ALA A 556 -10.66 -13.79 -1.66
C ALA A 556 -9.71 -14.76 -2.38
N ALA A 557 -8.46 -14.35 -2.66
CA ALA A 557 -7.45 -15.24 -3.25
C ALA A 557 -6.92 -16.29 -2.27
N ALA A 558 -6.80 -15.95 -0.97
CA ALA A 558 -6.38 -16.91 0.07
C ALA A 558 -7.43 -17.98 0.36
N SER A 559 -8.73 -17.68 0.20
CA SER A 559 -9.81 -18.65 0.38
C SER A 559 -10.02 -19.59 -0.82
N ALA A 560 -9.42 -19.30 -1.98
CA ALA A 560 -9.49 -20.16 -3.16
C ALA A 560 -8.40 -21.24 -3.21
N LEU A 561 -7.39 -21.18 -2.33
CA LEU A 561 -6.28 -22.13 -2.26
C LEU A 561 -6.43 -23.22 -1.19
N VAL A 562 -7.52 -23.22 -0.42
CA VAL A 562 -7.86 -24.29 0.53
C VAL A 562 -9.23 -24.86 0.16
N ARG A 563 -9.24 -25.77 -0.81
CA ARG A 563 -10.36 -26.71 -0.98
C ARG A 563 -10.15 -27.87 -0.01
N PRO A 564 -11.09 -28.14 0.92
CA PRO A 564 -11.09 -29.42 1.62
C PRO A 564 -11.55 -30.50 0.65
N ASP A 565 -10.68 -31.48 0.42
CA ASP A 565 -10.96 -32.72 -0.29
C ASP A 565 -11.99 -33.52 0.53
N SER A 566 -13.18 -33.74 -0.03
CA SER A 566 -14.34 -34.28 0.69
C SER A 566 -14.53 -35.79 0.55
N ASP A 567 -13.45 -36.55 0.34
CA ASP A 567 -13.52 -38.01 0.15
C ASP A 567 -12.37 -38.78 0.83
N ARG A 568 -12.25 -38.65 2.17
CA ARG A 568 -11.53 -39.64 2.98
C ARG A 568 -12.28 -39.98 4.27
N PRO A 569 -12.38 -41.27 4.64
CA PRO A 569 -13.03 -41.70 5.87
C PRO A 569 -12.20 -41.32 7.10
N GLU A 570 -12.89 -40.84 8.15
CA GLU A 570 -12.30 -40.50 9.45
C GLU A 570 -11.54 -41.69 10.08
N PRO A 571 -10.32 -41.49 10.61
CA PRO A 571 -9.76 -42.40 11.58
C PRO A 571 -10.27 -42.04 12.97
N SER A 572 -10.93 -43.00 13.62
CA SER A 572 -11.27 -42.95 15.03
C SER A 572 -10.01 -42.78 15.88
N TYR A 573 -9.87 -41.64 16.57
CA TYR A 573 -8.85 -41.46 17.60
C TYR A 573 -9.49 -40.99 18.91
N ARG A 574 -9.25 -41.75 19.97
CA ARG A 574 -9.72 -41.50 21.34
C ARG A 574 -8.97 -40.29 21.94
N PRO A 575 -9.62 -39.47 22.78
CA PRO A 575 -8.92 -38.48 23.57
C PRO A 575 -8.41 -39.16 24.83
N ASP A 576 -7.11 -39.10 25.03
CA ASP A 576 -6.50 -39.46 26.29
C ASP A 576 -5.35 -38.46 26.51
N TRP A 577 -5.26 -37.98 27.75
CA TRP A 577 -4.24 -37.09 28.34
C TRP A 577 -4.39 -35.57 28.13
N ALA A 578 -4.98 -34.96 29.15
CA ALA A 578 -4.62 -33.63 29.61
C ALA A 578 -3.42 -33.76 30.57
N GLU A 579 -2.34 -32.99 30.30
CA GLU A 579 -1.42 -32.39 31.29
C GLU A 579 -0.61 -31.29 30.61
#